data_AF-A0A2T4XGF0-F1
#
_entry.id   AF-A0A2T4XGF0-F1
#
_cell.length_a   1.000
_cell.length_b   1.000
_cell.length_c   1.000
_cell.angle_alpha   90.00
_cell.angle_beta   90.00
_cell.angle_gamma   90.00
#
_symmetry.space_group_name_H-M   'P 1'
#
loop_
_entity.id
_entity.type
_entity.pdbx_description
1 polymer ?
#
loop_
_entity_poly.entity_id
_entity_poly.type
_entity_poly.pdbx_seq_one_letter_code
_entity_poly.pdbx_strand_id
1 'polypeptide(L)'
;YGDLYQWGRAADGHEKRTSGTTSTLSDTDTPGHGDFILSSNDWRSSQNDNLWQGVDGVNNPCPAGFRLPTEVEWEAERTSWNSNDNDGAIGSPLKLTMAGFRSNVNGLLNDVGSGGYYWSSTVDVVLARHLYLGSSGANLYSGTRAFGLSVRCLKDVEEPGPTEVTSTTGAVWMDRNLGASQVATSSTDAEAYGDLYQWGRAADGHEKRDSGTRSTLSDTDTPGHGDFILSSSDWRSSQNDNLWQGVDGVNNPCPAGFRLPTEVEWEAERTSWDSNDIDGAIGSPLKLPMAGFRSRVNGSLTNVGSYGLYWSSSVDGASASILYFSSSDANMYSDGRALGLSVRCLKD
;
A
#
# COMPACT_ATOMS: atom_id res chain seq x y z
N TYR A 1 -6.02 30.59 -15.42
CA TYR A 1 -5.64 30.25 -14.03
C TYR A 1 -6.84 29.58 -13.37
N GLY A 2 -6.70 28.34 -12.90
CA GLY A 2 -7.81 27.51 -12.39
C GLY A 2 -8.28 27.87 -10.99
N ASP A 3 -9.18 27.07 -10.44
CA ASP A 3 -9.77 27.23 -9.10
C ASP A 3 -8.74 27.03 -7.97
N LEU A 4 -9.01 27.61 -6.80
CA LEU A 4 -8.12 27.65 -5.64
C LEU A 4 -8.87 27.26 -4.35
N TYR A 5 -8.61 26.05 -3.85
CA TYR A 5 -9.36 25.40 -2.78
C TYR A 5 -8.77 25.66 -1.40
N GLN A 6 -9.62 25.75 -0.40
CA GLN A 6 -9.22 25.62 1.01
C GLN A 6 -9.05 24.15 1.36
N TRP A 7 -8.03 23.82 2.15
CA TRP A 7 -7.66 22.43 2.39
C TRP A 7 -8.80 21.67 3.09
N GLY A 8 -9.19 20.51 2.57
CA GLY A 8 -10.28 19.71 3.11
C GLY A 8 -11.70 20.18 2.71
N ARG A 9 -11.85 21.24 1.91
CA ARG A 9 -13.18 21.76 1.54
C ARG A 9 -13.61 21.25 0.16
N ALA A 10 -14.84 20.72 0.08
CA ALA A 10 -15.44 20.33 -1.19
C ALA A 10 -15.72 21.57 -2.07
N ALA A 11 -15.84 21.36 -3.38
CA ALA A 11 -16.27 22.42 -4.29
C ALA A 11 -17.69 22.87 -3.94
N ASP A 12 -17.83 24.11 -3.47
CA ASP A 12 -19.10 24.72 -3.06
C ASP A 12 -19.23 26.18 -3.57
N GLY A 13 -18.28 26.61 -4.40
CA GLY A 13 -18.16 27.97 -4.92
C GLY A 13 -17.01 28.77 -4.30
N HIS A 14 -16.49 28.37 -3.13
CA HIS A 14 -15.37 29.08 -2.50
C HIS A 14 -14.11 29.09 -3.34
N GLU A 15 -13.91 28.02 -4.12
CA GLU A 15 -12.71 27.79 -4.92
C GLU A 15 -12.58 28.79 -6.08
N LYS A 16 -13.68 29.45 -6.44
CA LYS A 16 -13.69 30.45 -7.49
C LYS A 16 -12.87 31.66 -7.04
N ARG A 17 -11.98 32.11 -7.90
CA ARG A 17 -11.13 33.30 -7.67
C ARG A 17 -11.92 34.58 -7.39
N THR A 18 -13.19 34.61 -7.78
CA THR A 18 -14.10 35.75 -7.64
C THR A 18 -15.14 35.55 -6.53
N SER A 19 -15.09 34.47 -5.76
CA SER A 19 -16.03 34.25 -4.66
C SER A 19 -15.89 35.32 -3.58
N GLY A 20 -16.97 35.57 -2.85
CA GLY A 20 -16.96 36.46 -1.69
C GLY A 20 -16.01 35.97 -0.60
N THR A 21 -15.81 36.79 0.42
CA THR A 21 -15.05 36.40 1.61
C THR A 21 -15.89 36.55 2.86
N THR A 22 -15.63 35.70 3.84
CA THR A 22 -16.20 35.78 5.19
C THR A 22 -15.12 35.46 6.20
N SER A 23 -15.23 35.95 7.43
CA SER A 23 -14.36 35.57 8.55
C SER A 23 -15.05 34.62 9.53
N THR A 24 -16.26 34.18 9.22
CA THR A 24 -17.00 33.22 10.05
C THR A 24 -16.52 31.81 9.73
N LEU A 25 -15.94 31.13 10.71
CA LEU A 25 -15.49 29.75 10.57
C LEU A 25 -16.68 28.79 10.50
N SER A 26 -16.50 27.67 9.82
CA SER A 26 -17.50 26.60 9.78
C SER A 26 -17.32 25.62 10.94
N ASP A 27 -18.41 25.29 11.63
CA ASP A 27 -18.42 24.21 12.64
C ASP A 27 -18.67 22.83 12.00
N THR A 28 -19.02 22.79 10.71
CA THR A 28 -19.33 21.57 9.95
C THR A 28 -18.34 21.38 8.79
N ASP A 29 -18.38 20.22 8.15
CA ASP A 29 -17.58 19.94 6.95
C ASP A 29 -18.16 20.60 5.67
N THR A 30 -19.33 21.25 5.78
CA THR A 30 -20.03 21.93 4.68
C THR A 30 -20.62 23.26 5.15
N PRO A 31 -19.96 24.41 4.89
CA PRO A 31 -20.37 25.72 5.41
C PRO A 31 -21.75 26.21 4.95
N GLY A 32 -22.33 25.63 3.89
CA GLY A 32 -23.62 26.01 3.33
C GLY A 32 -23.59 27.28 2.46
N HIS A 33 -22.40 27.84 2.19
CA HIS A 33 -22.20 28.99 1.31
C HIS A 33 -20.89 28.87 0.53
N GLY A 34 -20.80 29.55 -0.61
CA GLY A 34 -19.60 29.57 -1.47
C GLY A 34 -18.58 30.66 -1.15
N ASP A 35 -18.65 31.33 0.01
CA ASP A 35 -17.63 32.33 0.38
C ASP A 35 -16.34 31.66 0.86
N PHE A 36 -15.21 32.28 0.51
CA PHE A 36 -13.87 31.91 0.97
C PHE A 36 -13.64 32.39 2.40
N ILE A 37 -13.27 31.48 3.31
CA ILE A 37 -13.22 31.78 4.73
C ILE A 37 -11.81 32.28 5.11
N LEU A 38 -11.72 33.53 5.54
CA LEU A 38 -10.48 34.15 5.99
C LEU A 38 -10.21 33.77 7.45
N SER A 39 -9.06 33.14 7.71
CA SER A 39 -8.65 32.76 9.05
C SER A 39 -7.14 32.57 9.12
N SER A 40 -6.57 32.56 10.33
CA SER A 40 -5.13 32.37 10.53
C SER A 40 -4.68 30.91 10.32
N ASN A 41 -5.56 29.92 10.45
CA ASN A 41 -5.18 28.50 10.46
C ASN A 41 -6.08 27.57 9.63
N ASP A 42 -7.37 27.54 9.92
CA ASP A 42 -8.32 26.62 9.26
C ASP A 42 -9.63 27.35 8.98
N TRP A 43 -10.30 26.98 7.89
CA TRP A 43 -11.62 27.50 7.57
C TRP A 43 -12.69 26.91 8.52
N ARG A 44 -12.37 25.80 9.20
CA ARG A 44 -13.19 25.24 10.27
C ARG A 44 -12.78 25.74 11.65
N SER A 45 -13.75 25.83 12.56
CA SER A 45 -13.50 26.14 13.97
C SER A 45 -12.81 24.99 14.72
N SER A 46 -13.13 23.76 14.32
CA SER A 46 -12.49 22.52 14.75
C SER A 46 -11.89 21.83 13.54
N GLN A 47 -10.61 21.46 13.58
CA GLN A 47 -9.97 20.81 12.44
C GLN A 47 -10.51 19.40 12.21
N ASN A 48 -10.47 18.92 10.97
CA ASN A 48 -10.74 17.53 10.62
C ASN A 48 -9.73 17.11 9.56
N ASP A 49 -8.93 16.12 9.91
CA ASP A 49 -7.81 15.63 9.12
C ASP A 49 -8.25 14.63 8.05
N ASN A 50 -9.49 14.14 8.13
CA ASN A 50 -10.00 13.03 7.33
C ASN A 50 -10.73 13.49 6.05
N LEU A 51 -10.74 14.78 5.76
CA LEU A 51 -11.58 15.35 4.69
C LEU A 51 -11.12 14.96 3.27
N TRP A 52 -9.81 14.86 3.04
CA TRP A 52 -9.20 14.53 1.74
C TRP A 52 -8.42 13.22 1.75
N GLN A 53 -8.70 12.30 2.69
CA GLN A 53 -7.94 11.06 2.83
C GLN A 53 -8.48 9.97 1.89
N GLY A 54 -7.70 9.65 0.87
CA GLY A 54 -8.02 8.59 -0.09
C GLY A 54 -9.09 8.98 -1.12
N VAL A 55 -9.47 7.99 -1.94
CA VAL A 55 -10.51 8.13 -2.98
C VAL A 55 -11.88 8.43 -2.35
N ASP A 56 -12.17 7.83 -1.19
CA ASP A 56 -13.43 7.99 -0.46
C ASP A 56 -13.41 9.13 0.59
N GLY A 57 -12.45 10.05 0.48
CA GLY A 57 -12.38 11.22 1.37
C GLY A 57 -13.67 12.04 1.35
N VAL A 58 -14.20 12.38 2.53
CA VAL A 58 -15.53 13.01 2.73
C VAL A 58 -15.78 14.22 1.82
N ASN A 59 -14.75 15.04 1.62
CA ASN A 59 -14.81 16.27 0.83
C ASN A 59 -13.84 16.24 -0.35
N ASN A 60 -13.48 15.04 -0.83
CA ASN A 60 -12.60 14.87 -1.98
C ASN A 60 -13.15 15.63 -3.21
N PRO A 61 -12.47 16.68 -3.71
CA PRO A 61 -12.93 17.47 -4.85
C PRO A 61 -12.65 16.79 -6.19
N CYS A 62 -11.99 15.63 -6.18
CA CYS A 62 -11.62 14.91 -7.40
C CYS A 62 -12.78 14.08 -7.98
N PRO A 63 -12.76 13.82 -9.30
CA PRO A 63 -13.71 12.89 -9.93
C PRO A 63 -13.67 11.50 -9.28
N ALA A 64 -14.75 10.73 -9.45
CA ALA A 64 -14.85 9.36 -8.92
C ALA A 64 -13.65 8.49 -9.33
N GLY A 65 -13.07 7.79 -8.36
CA GLY A 65 -11.87 6.97 -8.55
C GLY A 65 -10.54 7.74 -8.57
N PHE A 66 -10.56 9.05 -8.29
CA PHE A 66 -9.37 9.87 -8.15
C PHE A 66 -9.33 10.51 -6.76
N ARG A 67 -8.14 10.81 -6.26
CA ARG A 67 -7.89 11.51 -4.99
C ARG A 67 -6.84 12.59 -5.16
N LEU A 68 -6.60 13.41 -4.14
CA LEU A 68 -5.41 14.28 -4.13
C LEU A 68 -4.13 13.43 -3.95
N PRO A 69 -3.01 13.83 -4.57
CA PRO A 69 -1.69 13.31 -4.24
C PRO A 69 -1.32 13.58 -2.78
N THR A 70 -0.60 12.65 -2.18
CA THR A 70 0.10 12.81 -0.91
C THR A 70 1.39 13.63 -1.09
N GLU A 71 1.99 14.05 0.02
CA GLU A 71 3.31 14.68 0.02
C GLU A 71 4.37 13.81 -0.66
N VAL A 72 4.39 12.50 -0.36
CA VAL A 72 5.37 11.55 -0.92
C VAL A 72 5.23 11.46 -2.44
N GLU A 73 4.01 11.44 -2.95
CA GLU A 73 3.75 11.40 -4.40
C GLU A 73 4.13 12.70 -5.08
N TRP A 74 3.91 13.85 -4.43
CA TRP A 74 4.41 15.12 -4.95
C TRP A 74 5.93 15.20 -4.97
N GLU A 75 6.59 14.65 -3.96
CA GLU A 75 8.06 14.60 -3.90
C GLU A 75 8.63 13.70 -5.01
N ALA A 76 8.00 12.54 -5.24
CA ALA A 76 8.37 11.64 -6.33
C ALA A 76 8.17 12.30 -7.71
N GLU A 77 7.03 12.97 -7.93
CA GLU A 77 6.79 13.72 -9.16
C GLU A 77 7.82 14.85 -9.34
N ARG A 78 8.04 15.68 -8.32
CA ARG A 78 8.96 16.82 -8.36
C ARG A 78 10.39 16.40 -8.68
N THR A 79 10.86 15.31 -8.10
CA THR A 79 12.23 14.80 -8.29
C THR A 79 12.45 14.14 -9.65
N SER A 80 11.37 13.82 -10.38
CA SER A 80 11.45 13.27 -11.74
C SER A 80 11.70 14.33 -12.83
N TRP A 81 11.58 15.63 -12.50
CA TRP A 81 11.66 16.69 -13.49
C TRP A 81 13.09 16.96 -13.95
N ASN A 82 13.22 17.48 -15.18
CA ASN A 82 14.51 17.85 -15.75
C ASN A 82 15.23 18.98 -14.98
N SER A 83 14.46 19.84 -14.29
CA SER A 83 14.96 20.88 -13.40
C SER A 83 14.02 21.05 -12.20
N ASN A 84 14.55 21.46 -11.05
CA ASN A 84 13.75 21.63 -9.83
C ASN A 84 13.23 23.07 -9.69
N ASP A 85 12.44 23.54 -10.65
CA ASP A 85 11.93 24.91 -10.71
C ASP A 85 10.65 25.02 -11.55
N ASN A 86 10.19 26.24 -11.79
CA ASN A 86 9.02 26.52 -12.66
C ASN A 86 9.16 25.90 -14.06
N ASP A 87 10.36 25.91 -14.64
CA ASP A 87 10.61 25.40 -16.00
C ASP A 87 10.49 23.88 -16.02
N GLY A 88 10.98 23.19 -14.99
CA GLY A 88 10.83 21.75 -14.83
C GLY A 88 9.37 21.35 -14.62
N ALA A 89 8.64 22.08 -13.79
CA ALA A 89 7.24 21.79 -13.49
C ALA A 89 6.31 22.00 -14.70
N ILE A 90 6.53 23.04 -15.51
CA ILE A 90 5.74 23.27 -16.75
C ILE A 90 6.20 22.36 -17.90
N GLY A 91 7.48 21.97 -17.90
CA GLY A 91 8.06 21.01 -18.84
C GLY A 91 7.69 19.56 -18.55
N SER A 92 7.21 19.24 -17.34
CA SER A 92 6.79 17.90 -16.97
C SER A 92 5.51 17.48 -17.72
N PRO A 93 5.21 16.16 -17.81
CA PRO A 93 3.96 15.68 -18.39
C PRO A 93 2.70 16.28 -17.72
N LEU A 94 2.77 16.62 -16.43
CA LEU A 94 1.63 17.21 -15.70
C LEU A 94 1.38 18.68 -16.04
N LYS A 95 2.39 19.38 -16.59
CA LYS A 95 2.35 20.79 -16.99
C LYS A 95 1.81 21.69 -15.88
N LEU A 96 2.42 21.62 -14.71
CA LEU A 96 1.97 22.39 -13.55
C LEU A 96 2.18 23.88 -13.81
N THR A 97 1.13 24.68 -13.59
CA THR A 97 1.09 26.11 -13.89
C THR A 97 1.37 26.99 -12.67
N MET A 98 1.87 28.20 -12.90
CA MET A 98 2.10 29.22 -11.87
C MET A 98 0.79 29.99 -11.58
N ALA A 99 -0.16 29.29 -10.97
CA ALA A 99 -1.52 29.79 -10.74
C ALA A 99 -1.65 30.78 -9.57
N GLY A 100 -0.56 30.99 -8.82
CA GLY A 100 -0.57 31.74 -7.58
C GLY A 100 -1.39 31.06 -6.48
N PHE A 101 -1.65 31.80 -5.41
CA PHE A 101 -2.53 31.37 -4.32
C PHE A 101 -3.48 32.49 -3.91
N ARG A 102 -4.54 32.12 -3.18
CA ARG A 102 -5.45 33.05 -2.52
C ARG A 102 -5.11 33.14 -1.05
N SER A 103 -4.84 34.36 -0.58
CA SER A 103 -4.41 34.59 0.80
C SER A 103 -5.54 34.31 1.79
N ASN A 104 -5.23 33.53 2.83
CA ASN A 104 -6.09 33.27 3.96
C ASN A 104 -6.36 34.52 4.83
N VAL A 105 -5.58 35.59 4.68
CA VAL A 105 -5.68 36.82 5.48
C VAL A 105 -6.64 37.83 4.88
N ASN A 106 -6.54 38.07 3.57
CA ASN A 106 -7.28 39.14 2.89
C ASN A 106 -8.00 38.70 1.62
N GLY A 107 -7.92 37.42 1.25
CA GLY A 107 -8.59 36.86 0.07
C GLY A 107 -8.02 37.32 -1.28
N LEU A 108 -6.92 38.07 -1.29
CA LEU A 108 -6.27 38.52 -2.52
C LEU A 108 -5.50 37.39 -3.20
N LEU A 109 -5.43 37.46 -4.52
CA LEU A 109 -4.61 36.55 -5.34
C LEU A 109 -3.17 37.07 -5.37
N ASN A 110 -2.22 36.21 -4.99
CA ASN A 110 -0.79 36.51 -4.97
C ASN A 110 -0.04 35.58 -5.93
N ASP A 111 1.12 36.01 -6.41
CA ASP A 111 2.04 35.25 -7.27
C ASP A 111 1.44 34.67 -8.56
N VAL A 112 0.37 35.27 -9.06
CA VAL A 112 -0.26 34.83 -10.31
C VAL A 112 0.71 35.07 -11.46
N GLY A 113 1.11 33.98 -12.13
CA GLY A 113 2.08 34.00 -13.22
C GLY A 113 3.54 33.86 -12.80
N SER A 114 3.84 33.88 -11.49
CA SER A 114 5.23 33.76 -10.97
C SER A 114 5.44 32.53 -10.07
N GLY A 115 4.41 32.10 -9.32
CA GLY A 115 4.49 30.96 -8.41
C GLY A 115 3.35 29.97 -8.57
N GLY A 116 3.63 28.68 -8.31
CA GLY A 116 2.63 27.60 -8.29
C GLY A 116 2.49 27.02 -6.90
N TYR A 117 1.26 26.72 -6.48
CA TYR A 117 0.97 26.17 -5.17
C TYR A 117 -0.09 25.08 -5.30
N TYR A 118 0.25 23.86 -4.91
CA TYR A 118 -0.59 22.67 -5.10
C TYR A 118 -0.76 21.92 -3.80
N TRP A 119 -2.00 21.78 -3.33
CA TRP A 119 -2.29 21.00 -2.14
C TRP A 119 -1.88 19.52 -2.31
N SER A 120 -1.47 18.93 -1.20
CA SER A 120 -1.49 17.49 -0.99
C SER A 120 -2.64 17.09 -0.05
N SER A 121 -2.98 15.81 0.02
CA SER A 121 -3.85 15.25 1.07
C SER A 121 -3.15 15.09 2.43
N THR A 122 -1.84 15.31 2.51
CA THR A 122 -1.05 15.05 3.73
C THR A 122 -1.24 16.17 4.77
N VAL A 123 -1.59 15.76 5.98
CA VAL A 123 -1.70 16.60 7.17
C VAL A 123 -0.34 16.74 7.84
N ASP A 124 -0.02 17.95 8.33
CA ASP A 124 1.17 18.20 9.15
C ASP A 124 0.77 18.93 10.43
N VAL A 125 0.48 18.16 11.48
CA VAL A 125 -0.05 18.65 12.75
C VAL A 125 -1.30 19.51 12.49
N VAL A 126 -1.24 20.82 12.77
CA VAL A 126 -2.36 21.76 12.53
C VAL A 126 -2.39 22.35 11.13
N LEU A 127 -1.37 22.09 10.31
CA LEU A 127 -1.20 22.57 8.95
C LEU A 127 -1.52 21.47 7.93
N ALA A 128 -1.32 21.78 6.65
CA ALA A 128 -1.35 20.80 5.56
C ALA A 128 -0.17 21.01 4.61
N ARG A 129 0.26 19.92 3.97
CA ARG A 129 1.41 19.93 3.06
C ARG A 129 1.00 20.35 1.66
N HIS A 130 1.85 21.13 0.99
CA HIS A 130 1.65 21.57 -0.39
C HIS A 130 2.98 21.67 -1.12
N LEU A 131 2.92 21.47 -2.44
CA LEU A 131 4.02 21.68 -3.36
C LEU A 131 4.05 23.15 -3.79
N TYR A 132 5.17 23.82 -3.54
CA TYR A 132 5.49 25.16 -4.02
C TYR A 132 6.41 25.09 -5.24
N LEU A 133 6.12 25.90 -6.25
CA LEU A 133 6.91 26.09 -7.46
C LEU A 133 7.36 27.55 -7.53
N GLY A 134 8.67 27.76 -7.57
CA GLY A 134 9.29 29.06 -7.81
C GLY A 134 10.40 28.99 -8.85
N SER A 135 10.83 30.16 -9.32
CA SER A 135 11.86 30.28 -10.37
C SER A 135 13.24 29.77 -9.96
N SER A 136 13.51 29.63 -8.67
CA SER A 136 14.79 29.17 -8.12
C SER A 136 14.70 27.82 -7.40
N GLY A 137 13.53 27.18 -7.41
CA GLY A 137 13.29 26.00 -6.60
C GLY A 137 11.82 25.59 -6.53
N ALA A 138 11.55 24.30 -6.65
CA ALA A 138 10.33 23.67 -6.18
C ALA A 138 10.60 22.87 -4.89
N ASN A 139 9.71 22.98 -3.92
CA ASN A 139 9.84 22.34 -2.60
C ASN A 139 8.46 22.06 -1.97
N LEU A 140 8.42 21.14 -1.01
CA LEU A 140 7.25 20.90 -0.18
C LEU A 140 7.31 21.75 1.09
N TYR A 141 6.18 22.38 1.41
CA TYR A 141 6.04 23.20 2.62
C TYR A 141 4.74 22.89 3.34
N SER A 142 4.68 23.32 4.59
CA SER A 142 3.47 23.30 5.40
C SER A 142 2.78 24.66 5.30
N GLY A 143 1.47 24.65 5.04
CA GLY A 143 0.65 25.84 4.89
C GLY A 143 -0.60 25.76 5.77
N THR A 144 -1.11 26.92 6.16
CA THR A 144 -2.41 27.05 6.82
C THR A 144 -3.51 26.52 5.89
N ARG A 145 -4.40 25.70 6.43
CA ARG A 145 -5.49 25.04 5.69
C ARG A 145 -6.50 26.03 5.10
N ALA A 146 -6.49 27.27 5.60
CA ALA A 146 -7.30 28.36 5.09
C ALA A 146 -6.78 28.98 3.78
N PHE A 147 -5.57 28.66 3.31
CA PHE A 147 -5.09 29.12 2.00
C PHE A 147 -5.93 28.57 0.85
N GLY A 148 -6.08 29.36 -0.22
CA GLY A 148 -6.63 28.88 -1.47
C GLY A 148 -5.52 28.46 -2.42
N LEU A 149 -5.25 27.16 -2.52
CA LEU A 149 -4.20 26.61 -3.41
C LEU A 149 -4.83 25.75 -4.52
N SER A 150 -4.07 25.51 -5.58
CA SER A 150 -4.53 24.65 -6.68
C SER A 150 -4.61 23.20 -6.20
N VAL A 151 -5.47 22.40 -6.83
CA VAL A 151 -5.54 20.96 -6.62
C VAL A 151 -5.25 20.23 -7.92
N ARG A 152 -4.67 19.04 -7.82
CA ARG A 152 -4.58 18.05 -8.90
C ARG A 152 -5.08 16.73 -8.36
N CYS A 153 -5.63 15.93 -9.26
CA CYS A 153 -6.19 14.64 -8.93
C CYS A 153 -5.31 13.55 -9.52
N LEU A 154 -4.99 12.58 -8.67
CA LEU A 154 -4.24 11.37 -8.98
C LEU A 154 -5.23 10.21 -9.00
N LYS A 155 -5.16 9.40 -10.03
CA LYS A 155 -5.78 8.07 -10.02
C LYS A 155 -4.73 7.12 -9.51
N ASP A 156 -5.08 6.38 -8.47
CA ASP A 156 -4.26 5.26 -8.05
C ASP A 156 -4.14 4.33 -9.26
N VAL A 157 -2.90 4.07 -9.67
CA VAL A 157 -2.66 2.95 -10.58
C VAL A 157 -3.04 1.74 -9.74
N GLU A 158 -4.16 1.10 -10.06
CA GLU A 158 -4.28 -0.31 -9.72
C GLU A 158 -3.04 -0.94 -10.31
N GLU A 159 -2.08 -1.32 -9.45
CA GLU A 159 -0.96 -2.17 -9.84
C GLU A 159 -1.56 -3.21 -10.79
N PRO A 160 -1.05 -3.35 -12.04
CA PRO A 160 -1.60 -4.31 -12.96
C PRO A 160 -1.72 -5.60 -12.18
N GLY A 161 -2.97 -6.09 -12.06
CA GLY A 161 -3.29 -7.22 -11.20
C GLY A 161 -2.26 -8.34 -11.44
N PRO A 162 -1.95 -9.13 -10.40
CA PRO A 162 -0.81 -10.02 -10.46
C PRO A 162 -0.87 -10.86 -11.73
N THR A 163 0.23 -10.91 -12.48
CA THR A 163 0.28 -11.70 -13.71
C THR A 163 -0.10 -13.15 -13.40
N GLU A 164 -0.99 -13.71 -14.22
CA GLU A 164 -1.59 -15.02 -13.99
C GLU A 164 -0.86 -16.13 -14.77
N VAL A 165 -0.80 -17.32 -14.18
CA VAL A 165 -0.38 -18.56 -14.84
C VAL A 165 -1.40 -19.66 -14.56
N THR A 166 -1.78 -20.41 -15.60
CA THR A 166 -2.63 -21.60 -15.44
C THR A 166 -1.74 -22.82 -15.27
N SER A 167 -1.94 -23.59 -14.21
CA SER A 167 -1.16 -24.80 -13.97
C SER A 167 -1.75 -26.02 -14.66
N THR A 168 -1.07 -27.17 -14.57
CA THR A 168 -1.51 -28.44 -15.15
C THR A 168 -2.86 -28.91 -14.60
N THR A 169 -3.23 -28.49 -13.38
CA THR A 169 -4.52 -28.79 -12.77
C THR A 169 -5.68 -27.96 -13.34
N GLY A 170 -5.38 -26.95 -14.16
CA GLY A 170 -6.35 -25.98 -14.67
C GLY A 170 -6.64 -24.82 -13.73
N ALA A 171 -6.08 -24.83 -12.51
CA ALA A 171 -6.16 -23.70 -11.58
C ALA A 171 -5.34 -22.51 -12.08
N VAL A 172 -5.77 -21.30 -11.71
CA VAL A 172 -5.09 -20.05 -12.05
C VAL A 172 -4.37 -19.52 -10.82
N TRP A 173 -3.11 -19.16 -10.97
CA TRP A 173 -2.20 -18.75 -9.91
C TRP A 173 -1.51 -17.44 -10.24
N MET A 174 -0.97 -16.78 -9.23
CA MET A 174 0.04 -15.74 -9.47
C MET A 174 1.31 -16.37 -10.08
N ASP A 175 1.91 -15.70 -11.07
CA ASP A 175 3.13 -16.15 -11.76
C ASP A 175 4.39 -16.12 -10.87
N ARG A 176 4.35 -15.40 -9.74
CA ARG A 176 5.44 -15.31 -8.74
C ARG A 176 4.93 -15.35 -7.29
N ASN A 177 5.86 -15.58 -6.36
CA ASN A 177 5.56 -15.55 -4.92
C ASN A 177 5.08 -14.15 -4.52
N LEU A 178 4.21 -14.07 -3.52
CA LEU A 178 3.78 -12.78 -3.00
C LEU A 178 5.01 -12.02 -2.44
N GLY A 179 5.18 -10.78 -2.88
CA GLY A 179 6.35 -9.94 -2.57
C GLY A 179 7.57 -10.16 -3.47
N ALA A 180 7.53 -11.04 -4.47
CA ALA A 180 8.64 -11.25 -5.41
C ALA A 180 8.67 -10.21 -6.54
N SER A 181 9.86 -9.81 -6.97
CA SER A 181 10.06 -8.83 -8.05
C SER A 181 9.94 -9.47 -9.44
N GLN A 182 10.17 -10.79 -9.57
CA GLN A 182 10.09 -11.51 -10.83
C GLN A 182 9.60 -12.96 -10.72
N VAL A 183 9.21 -13.53 -11.86
CA VAL A 183 9.02 -14.98 -12.01
C VAL A 183 10.37 -15.68 -11.88
N ALA A 184 10.42 -16.79 -11.15
CA ALA A 184 11.68 -17.52 -10.95
C ALA A 184 12.30 -17.95 -12.28
N THR A 185 13.58 -17.65 -12.43
CA THR A 185 14.42 -18.11 -13.55
C THR A 185 15.24 -19.35 -13.18
N SER A 186 15.41 -19.61 -11.89
CA SER A 186 16.02 -20.82 -11.32
C SER A 186 15.44 -21.09 -9.93
N SER A 187 15.72 -22.27 -9.37
CA SER A 187 15.27 -22.63 -8.02
C SER A 187 15.94 -21.81 -6.91
N THR A 188 17.04 -21.11 -7.21
CA THR A 188 17.80 -20.26 -6.28
C THR A 188 17.73 -18.77 -6.63
N ASP A 189 16.75 -18.38 -7.43
CA ASP A 189 16.54 -17.00 -7.86
C ASP A 189 16.05 -16.13 -6.69
N ALA A 190 16.95 -15.33 -6.11
CA ALA A 190 16.68 -14.52 -4.94
C ALA A 190 15.56 -13.47 -5.16
N GLU A 191 15.46 -12.94 -6.38
CA GLU A 191 14.45 -11.96 -6.78
C GLU A 191 13.04 -12.58 -6.88
N ALA A 192 12.96 -13.92 -6.97
CA ALA A 192 11.72 -14.66 -7.06
C ALA A 192 11.24 -15.23 -5.70
N TYR A 193 12.04 -15.13 -4.65
CA TYR A 193 11.71 -15.76 -3.36
C TYR A 193 10.48 -15.17 -2.68
N GLY A 194 10.22 -13.87 -2.88
CA GLY A 194 9.13 -13.14 -2.24
C GLY A 194 9.31 -12.99 -0.72
N ASP A 195 8.23 -12.60 -0.04
CA ASP A 195 8.21 -12.38 1.41
C ASP A 195 7.90 -13.67 2.21
N LEU A 196 8.01 -13.60 3.54
CA LEU A 196 7.86 -14.73 4.47
C LEU A 196 6.86 -14.43 5.58
N TYR A 197 5.64 -14.92 5.41
CA TYR A 197 4.47 -14.57 6.23
C TYR A 197 4.32 -15.51 7.44
N GLN A 198 3.82 -14.99 8.55
CA GLN A 198 3.31 -15.80 9.65
C GLN A 198 1.86 -16.20 9.36
N TRP A 199 1.50 -17.46 9.65
CA TRP A 199 0.22 -17.98 9.22
C TRP A 199 -0.95 -17.20 9.81
N GLY A 200 -1.88 -16.75 8.98
CA GLY A 200 -3.05 -15.97 9.39
C GLY A 200 -2.77 -14.46 9.59
N ARG A 201 -1.54 -13.98 9.40
CA ARG A 201 -1.23 -12.55 9.61
C ARG A 201 -1.29 -11.77 8.29
N ALA A 202 -1.98 -10.64 8.30
CA ALA A 202 -1.97 -9.71 7.17
C ALA A 202 -0.57 -9.11 6.97
N ALA A 203 -0.28 -8.64 5.74
CA ALA A 203 0.95 -7.90 5.48
C ALA A 203 0.96 -6.59 6.27
N ASP A 204 1.90 -6.47 7.21
CA ASP A 204 2.05 -5.31 8.10
C ASP A 204 3.52 -4.91 8.28
N GLY A 205 4.41 -5.49 7.46
CA GLY A 205 5.86 -5.33 7.50
C GLY A 205 6.58 -6.53 8.12
N HIS A 206 5.89 -7.40 8.85
CA HIS A 206 6.52 -8.58 9.47
C HIS A 206 7.07 -9.57 8.44
N GLU A 207 6.41 -9.64 7.28
CA GLU A 207 6.70 -10.59 6.22
C GLU A 207 8.06 -10.32 5.54
N LYS A 208 8.57 -9.09 5.68
CA LYS A 208 9.86 -8.71 5.12
C LYS A 208 10.96 -9.54 5.75
N ARG A 209 11.86 -10.05 4.90
CA ARG A 209 12.94 -10.97 5.28
C ARG A 209 13.88 -10.40 6.33
N ASP A 210 13.95 -9.07 6.44
CA ASP A 210 14.82 -8.29 7.31
C ASP A 210 14.07 -7.50 8.40
N SER A 211 12.76 -7.72 8.59
CA SER A 211 11.98 -6.99 9.60
C SER A 211 12.50 -7.23 11.03
N GLY A 212 12.12 -6.36 11.97
CA GLY A 212 12.43 -6.53 13.39
C GLY A 212 11.87 -7.82 13.96
N THR A 213 12.32 -8.22 15.15
CA THR A 213 11.74 -9.36 15.88
C THR A 213 11.16 -8.92 17.22
N ARG A 214 10.10 -9.61 17.64
CA ARG A 214 9.43 -9.39 18.93
C ARG A 214 9.04 -10.72 19.56
N SER A 215 9.18 -10.88 20.86
CA SER A 215 8.82 -12.12 21.57
C SER A 215 7.44 -12.09 22.24
N THR A 216 6.78 -10.94 22.27
CA THR A 216 5.43 -10.78 22.82
C THR A 216 4.40 -11.17 21.77
N LEU A 217 3.53 -12.15 22.10
CA LEU A 217 2.41 -12.54 21.26
C LEU A 217 1.38 -11.41 21.15
N SER A 218 0.64 -11.40 20.04
CA SER A 218 -0.48 -10.47 19.87
C SER A 218 -1.77 -11.06 20.44
N ASP A 219 -2.57 -10.22 21.11
CA ASP A 219 -3.92 -10.60 21.57
C ASP A 219 -5.02 -10.28 20.54
N THR A 220 -4.66 -9.68 19.39
CA THR A 220 -5.58 -9.23 18.34
C THR A 220 -5.19 -9.82 16.97
N ASP A 221 -6.04 -9.68 15.95
CA ASP A 221 -5.71 -10.15 14.59
C ASP A 221 -4.71 -9.22 13.87
N THR A 222 -4.37 -8.09 14.49
CA THR A 222 -3.50 -7.04 13.97
C THR A 222 -2.61 -6.51 15.10
N PRO A 223 -1.32 -6.90 15.17
CA PRO A 223 -0.43 -6.53 16.28
C PRO A 223 -0.12 -5.03 16.42
N GLY A 224 -0.38 -4.23 15.39
CA GLY A 224 -0.08 -2.79 15.37
C GLY A 224 1.40 -2.45 15.18
N HIS A 225 2.21 -3.42 14.73
CA HIS A 225 3.63 -3.24 14.40
C HIS A 225 4.06 -4.24 13.32
N GLY A 226 5.14 -3.94 12.61
CA GLY A 226 5.71 -4.82 11.57
C GLY A 226 6.79 -5.79 12.06
N ASP A 227 6.96 -5.99 13.37
CA ASP A 227 7.94 -6.99 13.85
C ASP A 227 7.45 -8.43 13.63
N PHE A 228 8.36 -9.33 13.24
CA PHE A 228 8.15 -10.77 13.20
C PHE A 228 8.10 -11.35 14.62
N ILE A 229 7.00 -12.04 14.96
CA ILE A 229 6.76 -12.49 16.33
C ILE A 229 7.38 -13.87 16.56
N LEU A 230 8.36 -13.96 17.45
CA LEU A 230 9.02 -15.20 17.84
C LEU A 230 8.17 -15.96 18.86
N SER A 231 7.79 -17.19 18.53
CA SER A 231 7.07 -18.06 19.43
C SER A 231 7.25 -19.54 19.08
N SER A 232 6.85 -20.43 19.99
CA SER A 232 6.97 -21.87 19.77
C SER A 232 5.92 -22.44 18.82
N SER A 233 4.77 -21.77 18.64
CA SER A 233 3.61 -22.31 17.92
C SER A 233 2.91 -21.26 17.06
N ASP A 234 2.33 -20.22 17.67
CA ASP A 234 1.51 -19.20 17.00
C ASP A 234 1.98 -17.79 17.39
N TRP A 235 1.91 -16.83 16.47
CA TRP A 235 2.23 -15.43 16.75
C TRP A 235 1.15 -14.74 17.59
N ARG A 236 -0.05 -15.35 17.68
CA ARG A 236 -1.21 -14.84 18.40
C ARG A 236 -1.54 -15.65 19.66
N SER A 237 -2.12 -14.99 20.66
CA SER A 237 -2.79 -15.59 21.81
C SER A 237 -4.14 -14.91 22.08
N SER A 238 -5.30 -15.54 21.92
CA SER A 238 -5.52 -16.92 21.48
C SER A 238 -5.45 -17.07 19.96
N GLN A 239 -5.10 -18.28 19.52
CA GLN A 239 -5.13 -18.71 18.12
C GLN A 239 -6.48 -18.42 17.45
N ASN A 240 -6.44 -18.16 16.13
CA ASN A 240 -7.62 -17.90 15.31
C ASN A 240 -7.46 -18.56 13.92
N ASP A 241 -8.35 -19.51 13.63
CA ASP A 241 -8.30 -20.34 12.42
C ASP A 241 -8.94 -19.67 11.19
N ASN A 242 -9.68 -18.58 11.40
CA ASN A 242 -10.53 -17.98 10.36
C ASN A 242 -9.83 -16.89 9.53
N LEU A 243 -8.52 -16.70 9.74
CA LEU A 243 -7.81 -15.53 9.22
C LEU A 243 -7.52 -15.59 7.72
N TRP A 244 -7.23 -16.77 7.17
CA TRP A 244 -6.89 -16.98 5.75
C TRP A 244 -7.92 -17.86 5.01
N GLN A 245 -9.19 -17.84 5.46
CA GLN A 245 -10.23 -18.68 4.89
C GLN A 245 -10.93 -18.00 3.71
N GLY A 246 -10.55 -18.39 2.49
CA GLY A 246 -11.16 -17.90 1.25
C GLY A 246 -10.65 -16.52 0.79
N VAL A 247 -11.19 -16.04 -0.34
CA VAL A 247 -10.86 -14.71 -0.90
C VAL A 247 -11.20 -13.59 0.08
N ASP A 248 -12.35 -13.69 0.76
CA ASP A 248 -12.80 -12.71 1.77
C ASP A 248 -12.24 -12.99 3.18
N GLY A 249 -11.17 -13.78 3.29
CA GLY A 249 -10.51 -14.07 4.56
C GLY A 249 -10.02 -12.78 5.24
N VAL A 250 -10.27 -12.64 6.55
CA VAL A 250 -10.04 -11.41 7.34
C VAL A 250 -8.64 -10.81 7.14
N ASN A 251 -7.62 -11.66 7.05
CA ASN A 251 -6.22 -11.27 6.91
C ASN A 251 -5.58 -11.85 5.63
N ASN A 252 -6.37 -12.16 4.60
CA ASN A 252 -5.87 -12.67 3.34
C ASN A 252 -4.83 -11.67 2.74
N PRO A 253 -3.55 -12.05 2.63
CA PRO A 253 -2.51 -11.16 2.13
C PRO A 253 -2.48 -11.09 0.60
N CYS A 254 -3.25 -11.95 -0.08
CA CYS A 254 -3.28 -12.02 -1.53
C CYS A 254 -4.05 -10.83 -2.15
N PRO A 255 -3.72 -10.45 -3.40
CA PRO A 255 -4.47 -9.43 -4.13
C PRO A 255 -5.96 -9.78 -4.31
N ALA A 256 -6.79 -8.79 -4.63
CA ALA A 256 -8.22 -8.98 -4.82
C ALA A 256 -8.53 -10.10 -5.83
N GLY A 257 -9.45 -11.00 -5.47
CA GLY A 257 -9.80 -12.19 -6.26
C GLY A 257 -8.86 -13.38 -6.09
N PHE A 258 -7.78 -13.25 -5.32
CA PHE A 258 -6.86 -14.32 -5.00
C PHE A 258 -6.89 -14.65 -3.51
N ARG A 259 -6.51 -15.88 -3.17
CA ARG A 259 -6.39 -16.39 -1.80
C ARG A 259 -5.20 -17.33 -1.66
N LEU A 260 -4.91 -17.77 -0.44
CA LEU A 260 -4.02 -18.90 -0.25
C LEU A 260 -4.69 -20.20 -0.73
N PRO A 261 -3.94 -21.09 -1.39
CA PRO A 261 -4.39 -22.43 -1.72
C PRO A 261 -4.61 -23.26 -0.45
N THR A 262 -5.51 -24.22 -0.53
CA THR A 262 -5.72 -25.26 0.48
C THR A 262 -4.67 -26.36 0.35
N GLU A 263 -4.56 -27.22 1.37
CA GLU A 263 -3.70 -28.41 1.30
C GLU A 263 -4.03 -29.30 0.11
N VAL A 264 -5.32 -29.48 -0.20
CA VAL A 264 -5.80 -30.29 -1.33
C VAL A 264 -5.34 -29.72 -2.67
N GLU A 265 -5.37 -28.40 -2.82
CA GLU A 265 -4.92 -27.73 -4.05
C GLU A 265 -3.41 -27.79 -4.21
N TRP A 266 -2.65 -27.64 -3.12
CA TRP A 266 -1.20 -27.86 -3.15
C TRP A 266 -0.83 -29.29 -3.49
N GLU A 267 -1.53 -30.26 -2.92
CA GLU A 267 -1.31 -31.68 -3.18
C GLU A 267 -1.61 -32.03 -4.65
N ALA A 268 -2.70 -31.49 -5.20
CA ALA A 268 -3.02 -31.65 -6.62
C ALA A 268 -1.95 -31.03 -7.53
N GLU A 269 -1.43 -29.85 -7.17
CA GLU A 269 -0.35 -29.21 -7.91
C GLU A 269 0.94 -30.03 -7.85
N ARG A 270 1.39 -30.40 -6.64
CA ARG A 270 2.60 -31.19 -6.38
C ARG A 270 2.60 -32.50 -7.14
N THR A 271 1.49 -33.22 -7.11
CA THR A 271 1.35 -34.53 -7.80
C THR A 271 1.26 -34.41 -9.32
N SER A 272 1.09 -33.20 -9.86
CA SER A 272 1.10 -32.93 -11.30
C SER A 272 2.49 -32.67 -11.87
N TRP A 273 3.52 -32.54 -11.03
CA TRP A 273 4.89 -32.27 -11.46
C TRP A 273 5.53 -33.50 -12.12
N ASP A 274 6.47 -33.26 -13.04
CA ASP A 274 7.20 -34.34 -13.74
C ASP A 274 8.05 -35.19 -12.77
N SER A 275 8.58 -34.58 -11.72
CA SER A 275 9.27 -35.24 -10.61
C SER A 275 8.80 -34.67 -9.28
N ASN A 276 8.77 -35.52 -8.25
CA ASN A 276 8.30 -35.11 -6.93
C ASN A 276 9.42 -34.49 -6.08
N ASP A 277 10.07 -33.45 -6.59
CA ASP A 277 11.24 -32.82 -5.97
C ASP A 277 11.39 -31.36 -6.48
N ILE A 278 12.53 -30.75 -6.18
CA ILE A 278 12.89 -29.40 -6.63
C ILE A 278 12.83 -29.23 -8.15
N ASP A 279 13.24 -30.25 -8.93
CA ASP A 279 13.33 -30.14 -10.38
C ASP A 279 11.91 -30.08 -10.97
N GLY A 280 10.97 -30.84 -10.39
CA GLY A 280 9.56 -30.76 -10.72
C GLY A 280 8.93 -29.44 -10.28
N ALA A 281 9.24 -28.95 -9.07
CA ALA A 281 8.71 -27.70 -8.56
C ALA A 281 9.09 -26.49 -9.43
N ILE A 282 10.37 -26.38 -9.81
CA ILE A 282 10.86 -25.29 -10.67
C ILE A 282 10.52 -25.50 -12.16
N GLY A 283 10.40 -26.76 -12.59
CA GLY A 283 9.98 -27.13 -13.94
C GLY A 283 8.48 -26.97 -14.20
N SER A 284 7.67 -26.92 -13.13
CA SER A 284 6.23 -26.69 -13.20
C SER A 284 5.88 -25.30 -13.77
N PRO A 285 4.64 -25.09 -14.25
CA PRO A 285 4.17 -23.76 -14.64
C PRO A 285 4.34 -22.70 -13.54
N LEU A 286 4.26 -23.09 -12.26
CA LEU A 286 4.38 -22.17 -11.12
C LEU A 286 5.80 -21.71 -10.82
N LYS A 287 6.81 -22.47 -11.30
CA LYS A 287 8.23 -22.20 -11.10
C LYS A 287 8.57 -21.85 -9.64
N LEU A 288 8.28 -22.76 -8.71
CA LEU A 288 8.42 -22.48 -7.28
C LEU A 288 9.91 -22.49 -6.85
N PRO A 289 10.47 -21.38 -6.34
CA PRO A 289 11.86 -21.35 -5.87
C PRO A 289 12.03 -21.83 -4.42
N MET A 290 13.26 -22.10 -4.03
CA MET A 290 13.68 -22.51 -2.68
C MET A 290 13.96 -21.30 -1.77
N ALA A 291 12.89 -20.60 -1.41
CA ALA A 291 12.94 -19.38 -0.63
C ALA A 291 13.44 -19.56 0.82
N GLY A 292 13.58 -20.80 1.29
CA GLY A 292 13.85 -21.13 2.69
C GLY A 292 12.69 -20.69 3.60
N PHE A 293 13.00 -20.45 4.87
CA PHE A 293 12.02 -19.95 5.83
C PHE A 293 12.66 -19.04 6.88
N ARG A 294 11.81 -18.32 7.60
CA ARG A 294 12.19 -17.52 8.76
C ARG A 294 11.86 -18.26 10.04
N SER A 295 12.89 -18.51 10.85
CA SER A 295 12.79 -19.32 12.05
C SER A 295 11.95 -18.64 13.13
N ARG A 296 10.94 -19.34 13.65
CA ARG A 296 10.11 -18.88 14.78
C ARG A 296 10.89 -18.76 16.10
N VAL A 297 12.09 -19.34 16.19
CA VAL A 297 12.92 -19.37 17.40
C VAL A 297 13.74 -18.09 17.55
N ASN A 298 14.34 -17.60 16.47
CA ASN A 298 15.29 -16.48 16.52
C ASN A 298 15.14 -15.48 15.36
N GLY A 299 14.18 -15.70 14.46
CA GLY A 299 13.91 -14.82 13.32
C GLY A 299 14.94 -14.91 12.19
N SER A 300 15.91 -15.83 12.26
CA SER A 300 16.93 -15.99 11.21
C SER A 300 16.35 -16.70 9.98
N LEU A 301 16.82 -16.28 8.80
CA LEU A 301 16.57 -16.98 7.55
C LEU A 301 17.35 -18.30 7.53
N THR A 302 16.66 -19.40 7.23
CA THR A 302 17.19 -20.76 7.31
C THR A 302 16.88 -21.51 6.00
N ASN A 303 17.82 -22.32 5.53
CA ASN A 303 17.69 -23.18 4.33
C ASN A 303 17.31 -22.44 3.03
N VAL A 304 17.68 -21.16 2.94
CA VAL A 304 17.57 -20.39 1.71
C VAL A 304 18.41 -21.05 0.63
N GLY A 305 17.82 -21.32 -0.53
CA GLY A 305 18.46 -22.05 -1.62
C GLY A 305 18.58 -23.56 -1.39
N SER A 306 17.91 -24.11 -0.38
CA SER A 306 17.90 -25.56 -0.11
C SER A 306 16.50 -26.16 -0.04
N TYR A 307 15.52 -25.44 0.52
CA TYR A 307 14.14 -25.91 0.66
C TYR A 307 13.12 -24.89 0.15
N GLY A 308 12.05 -25.40 -0.45
CA GLY A 308 10.81 -24.66 -0.68
C GLY A 308 9.80 -24.99 0.42
N LEU A 309 9.25 -23.96 1.07
CA LEU A 309 8.26 -24.07 2.13
C LEU A 309 7.17 -23.03 1.89
N TYR A 310 5.95 -23.50 1.68
CA TYR A 310 4.82 -22.66 1.29
C TYR A 310 3.61 -22.91 2.20
N TRP A 311 2.98 -21.83 2.65
CA TRP A 311 1.75 -21.94 3.42
C TRP A 311 0.58 -22.43 2.55
N SER A 312 -0.32 -23.19 3.19
CA SER A 312 -1.70 -23.34 2.76
C SER A 312 -2.64 -22.59 3.71
N SER A 313 -3.89 -22.40 3.32
CA SER A 313 -4.99 -21.94 4.19
C SER A 313 -5.56 -23.03 5.11
N SER A 314 -5.16 -24.29 4.92
CA SER A 314 -5.68 -25.42 5.68
C SER A 314 -5.09 -25.47 7.10
N VAL A 315 -5.98 -25.64 8.07
CA VAL A 315 -5.66 -25.77 9.49
C VAL A 315 -5.53 -27.24 9.88
N ASP A 316 -4.49 -27.57 10.63
CA ASP A 316 -4.28 -28.91 11.21
C ASP A 316 -4.00 -28.78 12.72
N GLY A 317 -5.06 -28.87 13.51
CA GLY A 317 -5.01 -28.63 14.95
C GLY A 317 -4.40 -27.27 15.28
N ALA A 318 -3.35 -27.26 16.10
CA ALA A 318 -2.63 -26.03 16.48
C ALA A 318 -1.66 -25.51 15.41
N SER A 319 -1.45 -26.28 14.34
CA SER A 319 -0.56 -26.01 13.21
C SER A 319 -1.36 -25.57 11.98
N ALA A 320 -0.66 -25.38 10.86
CA ALA A 320 -1.26 -25.23 9.54
C ALA A 320 -0.48 -26.06 8.52
N SER A 321 -1.17 -26.50 7.46
CA SER A 321 -0.56 -27.36 6.44
C SER A 321 0.37 -26.54 5.54
N ILE A 322 1.48 -27.15 5.14
CA ILE A 322 2.55 -26.58 4.33
C ILE A 322 2.91 -27.50 3.18
N LEU A 323 3.23 -26.93 2.03
CA LEU A 323 3.95 -27.63 0.97
C LEU A 323 5.45 -27.52 1.23
N TYR A 324 6.13 -28.66 1.27
CA TYR A 324 7.57 -28.77 1.37
C TYR A 324 8.14 -29.44 0.13
N PHE A 325 9.28 -28.94 -0.37
CA PHE A 325 10.09 -29.66 -1.33
C PHE A 325 11.59 -29.41 -1.15
N SER A 326 12.38 -30.39 -1.57
CA SER A 326 13.84 -30.45 -1.47
C SER A 326 14.45 -31.08 -2.73
N SER A 327 15.76 -31.28 -2.74
CA SER A 327 16.46 -31.94 -3.85
C SER A 327 16.07 -33.39 -4.11
N SER A 328 15.33 -34.04 -3.21
CA SER A 328 15.04 -35.48 -3.31
C SER A 328 13.58 -35.86 -3.11
N ASP A 329 12.75 -34.96 -2.58
CA ASP A 329 11.34 -35.25 -2.32
C ASP A 329 10.52 -33.97 -2.12
N ALA A 330 9.20 -34.09 -2.26
CA ALA A 330 8.19 -33.08 -1.99
C ALA A 330 6.96 -33.69 -1.33
N ASN A 331 6.42 -33.07 -0.28
CA ASN A 331 5.28 -33.57 0.49
C ASN A 331 4.48 -32.43 1.13
N MET A 332 3.26 -32.77 1.56
CA MET A 332 2.51 -31.94 2.50
C MET A 332 2.85 -32.31 3.95
N TYR A 333 3.04 -31.31 4.79
CA TYR A 333 3.24 -31.44 6.23
C TYR A 333 2.42 -30.41 6.99
N SER A 334 2.55 -30.37 8.31
CA SER A 334 1.99 -29.33 9.17
C SER A 334 3.08 -28.76 10.07
N ASP A 335 3.11 -27.44 10.27
CA ASP A 335 4.04 -26.80 11.19
C ASP A 335 3.38 -25.62 11.92
N GLY A 336 4.05 -25.14 12.97
CA GLY A 336 3.59 -24.04 13.80
C GLY A 336 3.46 -22.74 13.01
N ARG A 337 2.30 -22.09 13.17
CA ARG A 337 1.85 -20.85 12.52
C ARG A 337 2.77 -19.64 12.72
N ALA A 338 3.70 -19.70 13.66
CA ALA A 338 4.70 -18.66 13.90
C ALA A 338 5.89 -18.67 12.93
N LEU A 339 6.06 -19.71 12.11
CA LEU A 339 7.09 -19.70 11.06
C LEU A 339 6.82 -18.62 10.01
N GLY A 340 7.88 -18.08 9.42
CA GLY A 340 7.76 -17.23 8.23
C GLY A 340 7.99 -18.06 6.98
N LEU A 341 6.93 -18.36 6.23
CA LEU A 341 7.00 -19.16 5.00
C LEU A 341 6.49 -18.37 3.79
N SER A 342 6.87 -18.80 2.60
CA SER A 342 6.42 -18.16 1.36
C SER A 342 4.92 -18.37 1.12
N VAL A 343 4.31 -17.41 0.44
CA VAL A 343 2.92 -17.48 -0.02
C VAL A 343 2.89 -17.41 -1.54
N ARG A 344 2.12 -18.32 -2.14
CA ARG A 344 1.77 -18.30 -3.56
C ARG A 344 0.25 -18.29 -3.65
N CYS A 345 -0.33 -17.26 -4.27
CA CYS A 345 -1.77 -17.09 -4.29
C CYS A 345 -2.42 -17.78 -5.50
N LEU A 346 -3.60 -18.34 -5.25
CA LEU A 346 -4.48 -19.00 -6.21
C LEU A 346 -5.73 -18.13 -6.41
N LYS A 347 -6.24 -18.07 -7.64
CA LYS A 347 -7.45 -17.33 -8.02
C LYS A 347 -8.68 -18.22 -7.89
N ASP A 348 -9.73 -17.71 -7.26
CA ASP A 348 -11.05 -18.36 -7.19
C ASP A 348 -11.98 -17.97 -8.35
#